data_AF-A0A954MWZ1-F1
#
_entry.id   AF-A0A954MWZ1-F1
#
_cell.length_a   1.000
_cell.length_b   1.000
_cell.length_c   1.000
_cell.angle_alpha   90.00
_cell.angle_beta   90.00
_cell.angle_gamma   90.00
#
_symmetry.space_group_name_H-M   'P 1'
#
loop_
_entity.id
_entity.type
_entity.pdbx_description
1 polymer ?
#
loop_
_entity_poly.entity_id
_entity_poly.type
_entity_poly.pdbx_seq_one_letter_code
_entity_poly.pdbx_strand_id
1 'polypeptide(L)'
;LSITESERALPGILDELEQELARLGMSGDRISIHMTGCPNGCARPYTPDIGFVGRATGEKYTVYLGGNAEGTRLCFMYADYVEKQNILSLLSPLFQFYKGSRHSGESFGDFCHRQGKEALEQAAGVAAG
;
A
#
# COMPACT_ATOMS: atom_id res chain seq x y z
N LEU A 1 -5.92 9.59 12.88
CA LEU A 1 -5.27 8.95 11.73
C LEU A 1 -5.07 9.99 10.65
N SER A 2 -4.03 9.86 9.80
CA SER A 2 -3.89 10.71 8.61
C SER A 2 -3.46 9.80 7.46
N ILE A 3 -4.43 9.17 6.82
CA ILE A 3 -4.27 8.71 5.44
C ILE A 3 -4.51 9.94 4.57
N THR A 4 -3.56 10.27 3.69
CA THR A 4 -3.64 11.46 2.84
C THR A 4 -4.00 11.05 1.42
N GLU A 5 -5.15 11.49 0.91
CA GLU A 5 -5.76 11.02 -0.34
C GLU A 5 -5.44 11.86 -1.57
N SER A 6 -5.65 11.32 -2.79
CA SER A 6 -5.47 12.06 -4.05
C SER A 6 -6.53 11.86 -5.14
N GLU A 7 -7.58 11.02 -5.00
CA GLU A 7 -8.63 10.92 -6.02
C GLU A 7 -10.01 10.38 -5.55
N ARG A 8 -11.09 10.67 -6.29
CA ARG A 8 -12.50 10.36 -5.94
C ARG A 8 -12.89 8.88 -5.90
N ALA A 9 -12.06 7.95 -6.40
CA ALA A 9 -12.35 6.51 -6.42
C ALA A 9 -11.95 5.77 -5.11
N LEU A 10 -11.40 6.51 -4.14
CA LEU A 10 -10.85 6.00 -2.89
C LEU A 10 -11.83 5.51 -1.80
N PRO A 11 -13.10 5.98 -1.68
CA PRO A 11 -13.84 5.83 -0.42
C PRO A 11 -13.89 4.40 0.14
N GLY A 12 -14.20 3.39 -0.70
CA GLY A 12 -14.33 2.02 -0.21
C GLY A 12 -13.01 1.33 0.18
N ILE A 13 -11.93 1.54 -0.59
CA ILE A 13 -10.65 0.87 -0.30
C ILE A 13 -10.06 1.44 0.99
N LEU A 14 -10.14 2.75 1.18
CA LEU A 14 -9.57 3.37 2.37
C LEU A 14 -10.34 3.01 3.63
N ASP A 15 -11.66 3.00 3.58
CA ASP A 15 -12.49 2.58 4.73
C ASP A 15 -12.10 1.16 5.19
N GLU A 16 -11.90 0.24 4.24
CA GLU A 16 -11.45 -1.14 4.52
C GLU A 16 -10.05 -1.18 5.14
N LEU A 17 -9.10 -0.39 4.61
CA LEU A 17 -7.73 -0.33 5.14
C LEU A 17 -7.68 0.32 6.52
N GLU A 18 -8.44 1.39 6.76
CA GLU A 18 -8.54 2.05 8.07
C GLU A 18 -9.12 1.10 9.13
N GLN A 19 -10.19 0.37 8.78
CA GLN A 19 -10.79 -0.63 9.66
C GLN A 19 -9.80 -1.75 10.00
N GLU A 20 -9.02 -2.20 9.02
CA GLU A 20 -8.02 -3.24 9.25
C GLU A 20 -6.85 -2.75 10.11
N LEU A 21 -6.33 -1.55 9.85
CA LEU A 21 -5.30 -0.94 10.70
C LEU A 21 -5.83 -0.76 12.13
N ALA A 22 -7.08 -0.36 12.30
CA ALA A 22 -7.70 -0.28 13.62
C ALA A 22 -7.83 -1.65 14.29
N ARG A 23 -8.27 -2.68 13.57
CA ARG A 23 -8.35 -4.07 14.06
C ARG A 23 -6.98 -4.60 14.49
N LEU A 24 -5.92 -4.20 13.79
CA LEU A 24 -4.54 -4.54 14.13
C LEU A 24 -3.95 -3.65 15.24
N GLY A 25 -4.68 -2.68 15.79
CA GLY A 25 -4.20 -1.78 16.84
C GLY A 25 -3.16 -0.76 16.34
N MET A 26 -3.22 -0.43 15.05
CA MET A 26 -2.31 0.45 14.31
C MET A 26 -2.97 1.79 13.93
N SER A 27 -4.08 2.15 14.57
CA SER A 27 -4.74 3.46 14.40
C SER A 27 -3.83 4.68 14.67
N GLY A 28 -2.69 4.50 15.33
CA GLY A 28 -1.71 5.56 15.55
C GLY A 28 -0.68 5.71 14.42
N ASP A 29 -0.55 4.69 13.56
CA ASP A 29 0.41 4.68 12.46
C ASP A 29 -0.02 5.65 11.36
N ARG A 30 0.97 6.33 10.76
CA ARG A 30 0.78 7.18 9.59
C ARG A 30 1.23 6.40 8.36
N ILE A 31 0.31 6.16 7.44
CA ILE A 31 0.57 5.48 6.17
C ILE A 31 0.05 6.39 5.07
N SER A 32 0.97 6.89 4.24
CA SER A 32 0.66 7.70 3.07
C SER A 32 0.17 6.82 1.92
N ILE A 33 -0.97 7.16 1.34
CA ILE A 33 -1.60 6.37 0.28
C ILE A 33 -2.00 7.28 -0.88
N HIS A 34 -1.39 7.13 -2.05
CA HIS A 34 -1.81 7.87 -3.24
C HIS A 34 -2.44 6.94 -4.27
N MET A 35 -3.48 7.42 -4.94
CA MET A 35 -4.17 6.70 -6.01
C MET A 35 -4.32 7.59 -7.25
N THR A 36 -4.17 6.99 -8.43
CA THR A 36 -4.50 7.61 -9.71
C THR A 36 -5.29 6.64 -10.57
N GLY A 37 -6.34 7.09 -11.25
CA GLY A 37 -7.15 6.30 -12.19
C GLY A 37 -6.47 6.05 -13.54
N CYS A 38 -5.36 6.75 -13.82
CA CYS A 38 -4.56 6.57 -15.04
C CYS A 38 -3.06 6.49 -14.74
N PRO A 39 -2.27 5.79 -15.57
CA PRO A 39 -0.82 5.63 -15.36
C PRO A 39 -0.02 6.91 -15.58
N ASN A 40 -0.65 8.00 -16.04
CA ASN A 40 -0.01 9.30 -16.27
C ASN A 40 0.56 9.94 -14.98
N GLY A 41 0.22 9.41 -13.81
CA GLY A 41 0.94 9.69 -12.56
C GLY A 41 0.64 11.06 -11.93
N CYS A 42 -0.48 11.71 -12.29
CA CYS A 42 -0.86 13.03 -11.79
C CYS A 42 -0.90 13.13 -10.25
N ALA A 43 -1.26 12.03 -9.57
CA ALA A 43 -1.32 11.94 -8.11
C ALA A 43 0.02 11.52 -7.46
N ARG A 44 1.12 11.46 -8.21
CA ARG A 44 2.42 10.94 -7.74
C ARG A 44 2.28 9.58 -7.01
N PRO A 45 1.70 8.54 -7.65
CA PRO A 45 1.45 7.24 -7.02
C PRO A 45 2.74 6.44 -6.75
N TYR A 46 3.88 6.89 -7.26
CA TYR A 46 5.14 6.17 -7.21
C TYR A 46 6.04 6.59 -6.05
N THR A 47 5.58 7.47 -5.16
CA THR A 47 6.35 7.95 -4.01
C THR A 47 5.75 7.70 -2.62
N PRO A 48 4.45 7.40 -2.39
CA PRO A 48 3.91 7.22 -1.04
C PRO A 48 4.30 5.85 -0.43
N ASP A 49 3.88 5.58 0.80
CA ASP A 49 4.05 4.24 1.38
C ASP A 49 3.32 3.18 0.54
N ILE A 50 2.10 3.51 0.09
CA ILE A 50 1.25 2.67 -0.78
C ILE A 50 0.75 3.48 -1.98
N GLY A 51 1.03 2.99 -3.17
CA GLY A 51 0.58 3.58 -4.42
C GLY A 51 -0.43 2.69 -5.14
N PHE A 52 -1.53 3.28 -5.61
CA PHE A 52 -2.50 2.60 -6.46
C PHE A 52 -2.58 3.25 -7.83
N VAL A 53 -2.45 2.46 -8.90
CA VAL A 53 -2.62 2.92 -10.28
C VAL A 53 -3.74 2.12 -10.93
N GLY A 54 -4.83 2.79 -11.27
CA GLY A 54 -5.97 2.21 -11.96
C GLY A 54 -5.59 1.70 -13.35
N ARG A 55 -6.16 0.56 -13.73
CA ARG A 55 -6.08 0.00 -15.08
C ARG A 55 -7.32 0.39 -15.89
N ALA A 56 -7.15 0.60 -17.20
CA ALA A 56 -8.16 1.21 -18.08
C ALA A 56 -9.49 0.45 -18.17
N THR A 57 -9.54 -0.83 -17.77
CA THR A 57 -10.75 -1.65 -17.82
C THR A 57 -10.97 -2.40 -16.49
N GLY A 58 -12.11 -2.09 -15.85
CA GLY A 58 -12.54 -2.70 -14.58
C GLY A 58 -12.04 -1.99 -13.31
N GLU A 59 -12.54 -2.42 -12.15
CA GLU A 59 -12.05 -1.97 -10.83
C GLU A 59 -10.75 -2.70 -10.46
N LYS A 60 -9.71 -2.54 -11.29
CA LYS A 60 -8.41 -3.19 -11.13
C LYS A 60 -7.28 -2.18 -10.96
N TYR A 61 -6.31 -2.53 -10.13
CA TYR A 61 -5.22 -1.66 -9.73
C TYR A 61 -3.86 -2.37 -9.79
N THR A 62 -2.83 -1.62 -10.14
CA THR A 62 -1.45 -1.95 -9.80
C THR A 62 -1.15 -1.38 -8.43
N VAL A 63 -0.57 -2.20 -7.56
CA VAL A 63 -0.19 -1.84 -6.19
C VAL A 63 1.32 -1.66 -6.12
N TYR A 64 1.75 -0.49 -5.66
CA TYR A 64 3.13 -0.10 -5.47
C TYR A 64 3.41 0.09 -3.98
N LEU A 65 4.59 -0.34 -3.53
CA LEU A 65 5.00 -0.25 -2.12
C LEU A 65 6.42 0.31 -2.00
N GLY A 66 6.73 0.84 -0.83
CA GLY A 66 8.11 1.12 -0.43
C GLY A 66 8.61 2.52 -0.75
N GLY A 67 7.73 3.46 -1.10
CA GLY A 67 8.05 4.89 -1.08
C GLY A 67 8.09 5.45 0.34
N ASN A 68 7.94 6.76 0.50
CA ASN A 68 7.85 7.42 1.80
C ASN A 68 7.02 8.71 1.72
N ALA A 69 6.52 9.17 2.87
CA ALA A 69 5.70 10.37 2.95
C ALA A 69 6.41 11.64 2.43
N GLU A 70 7.74 11.73 2.56
CA GLU A 70 8.54 12.84 2.07
C GLU A 70 8.73 12.84 0.54
N GLY A 71 8.41 11.73 -0.12
CA GLY A 71 8.52 11.54 -1.56
C GLY A 71 9.96 11.56 -2.10
N THR A 72 10.93 11.18 -1.26
CA THR A 72 12.35 11.11 -1.63
C THR A 72 12.76 9.74 -2.20
N ARG A 73 11.87 8.75 -2.13
CA ARG A 73 12.11 7.39 -2.64
C ARG A 73 10.97 6.91 -3.53
N LEU A 74 11.32 6.19 -4.59
CA LEU A 74 10.35 5.56 -5.47
C LEU A 74 9.89 4.21 -4.92
N CYS A 75 8.59 3.94 -5.06
CA CYS A 75 8.00 2.63 -4.82
C CYS A 75 8.47 1.61 -5.86
N PHE A 76 8.43 0.33 -5.50
CA PHE A 76 8.50 -0.78 -6.44
C PHE A 76 7.09 -1.33 -6.70
N MET A 77 6.89 -1.96 -7.86
CA MET A 77 5.64 -2.65 -8.18
C MET A 77 5.54 -3.93 -7.37
N TYR A 78 4.59 -3.98 -6.45
CA TYR A 78 4.35 -5.16 -5.61
C TYR A 78 3.45 -6.16 -6.33
N ALA A 79 2.28 -5.73 -6.80
CA ALA A 79 1.32 -6.58 -7.49
C ALA A 79 0.65 -5.82 -8.65
N ASP A 80 0.29 -6.54 -9.71
CA ASP A 80 -0.41 -5.98 -10.86
C ASP A 80 -1.77 -6.65 -11.08
N TYR A 81 -2.69 -5.93 -11.73
CA TYR A 81 -4.05 -6.41 -12.05
C TYR A 81 -4.86 -6.90 -10.84
N VAL A 82 -4.68 -6.26 -9.68
CA VAL A 82 -5.39 -6.60 -8.44
C VAL A 82 -6.81 -6.05 -8.49
N GLU A 83 -7.81 -6.93 -8.34
CA GLU A 83 -9.20 -6.52 -8.21
C GLU A 83 -9.41 -5.76 -6.90
N LYS A 84 -10.22 -4.70 -6.92
CA LYS A 84 -10.54 -3.86 -5.75
C LYS A 84 -10.84 -4.67 -4.49
N GLN A 85 -11.73 -5.64 -4.60
CA GLN A 85 -12.15 -6.54 -3.50
C GLN A 85 -11.02 -7.40 -2.91
N ASN A 86 -9.91 -7.56 -3.62
CA ASN A 86 -8.76 -8.35 -3.18
C ASN A 86 -7.64 -7.49 -2.58
N ILE A 87 -7.74 -6.15 -2.63
CA ILE A 87 -6.71 -5.24 -2.11
C ILE A 87 -6.51 -5.44 -0.62
N LEU A 88 -7.59 -5.53 0.16
CA LEU A 88 -7.50 -5.74 1.61
C LEU A 88 -6.81 -7.07 1.94
N SER A 89 -7.21 -8.14 1.26
CA SER A 89 -6.60 -9.48 1.42
C SER A 89 -5.11 -9.49 1.05
N LEU A 90 -4.70 -8.67 0.07
CA LEU A 90 -3.31 -8.51 -0.33
C LEU A 90 -2.48 -7.76 0.72
N LEU A 91 -3.03 -6.70 1.32
CA LEU A 91 -2.29 -5.79 2.21
C LEU A 91 -2.35 -6.19 3.70
N SER A 92 -3.42 -6.84 4.16
CA SER A 92 -3.58 -7.24 5.57
C SER A 92 -2.40 -8.08 6.10
N PRO A 93 -1.90 -9.11 5.38
CA PRO A 93 -0.73 -9.86 5.82
C PRO A 93 0.53 -8.99 5.96
N LEU A 94 0.69 -7.99 5.09
CA LEU A 94 1.82 -7.07 5.16
C LEU A 94 1.75 -6.14 6.36
N PHE A 95 0.56 -5.68 6.73
CA PHE A 95 0.37 -4.89 7.95
C PHE A 95 0.67 -5.71 9.20
N GLN A 96 0.28 -6.98 9.23
CA GLN A 96 0.63 -7.90 10.31
C GLN A 96 2.14 -8.12 10.40
N PHE A 97 2.81 -8.29 9.25
CA PHE A 97 4.26 -8.43 9.21
C PHE A 97 4.97 -7.15 9.66
N TYR A 98 4.54 -5.99 9.18
CA TYR A 98 5.05 -4.69 9.63
C TYR A 98 4.89 -4.52 11.14
N LYS A 99 3.71 -4.81 11.70
CA LYS A 99 3.47 -4.74 13.15
C LYS A 99 4.46 -5.61 13.95
N GLY A 100 4.76 -6.82 13.46
CA GLY A 100 5.62 -7.79 14.16
C GLY A 100 7.12 -7.59 13.97
N SER A 101 7.55 -6.87 12.93
CA SER A 101 8.97 -6.85 12.51
C SER A 101 9.51 -5.47 12.14
N ARG A 102 8.74 -4.40 12.36
CA ARG A 102 9.23 -3.02 12.21
C ARG A 102 10.27 -2.66 13.24
N HIS A 103 11.18 -1.78 12.86
CA HIS A 103 12.04 -1.08 13.82
C HIS A 103 11.25 0.05 14.52
N SER A 104 11.75 0.49 15.67
CA SER A 104 11.14 1.60 16.39
C SER A 104 11.16 2.88 15.55
N GLY A 105 9.99 3.46 15.31
CA GLY A 105 9.82 4.68 14.51
C GLY A 105 9.90 4.48 12.99
N GLU A 106 10.01 3.23 12.51
CA GLU A 106 10.03 2.92 11.08
C GLU A 106 8.64 3.12 10.47
N SER A 107 8.56 3.76 9.30
CA SER A 107 7.32 3.90 8.53
C SER A 107 6.97 2.61 7.78
N PHE A 108 5.73 2.47 7.32
CA PHE A 108 5.34 1.31 6.50
C PHE A 108 6.13 1.25 5.18
N GLY A 109 6.35 2.39 4.51
CA GLY A 109 7.14 2.44 3.30
C GLY A 109 8.62 2.09 3.51
N ASP A 110 9.25 2.57 4.60
CA ASP A 110 10.62 2.21 4.95
C ASP A 110 10.74 0.71 5.27
N PHE A 111 9.75 0.16 5.98
CA PHE A 111 9.67 -1.27 6.26
C PHE A 111 9.60 -2.09 4.97
N CYS A 112 8.66 -1.75 4.06
CA CYS A 112 8.54 -2.45 2.78
C CYS A 112 9.81 -2.35 1.94
N HIS A 113 10.47 -1.18 1.95
CA HIS A 113 11.75 -1.00 1.26
C HIS A 113 12.86 -1.87 1.87
N ARG A 114 12.98 -1.92 3.19
CA ARG A 114 14.00 -2.71 3.90
C ARG A 114 13.81 -4.21 3.70
N GLN A 115 12.58 -4.70 3.78
CA GLN A 115 12.29 -6.12 3.59
C GLN A 115 12.47 -6.54 2.12
N GLY A 116 12.15 -5.65 1.18
CA GLY A 116 12.16 -5.95 -0.24
C GLY A 116 10.98 -6.83 -0.67
N LYS A 117 10.77 -6.91 -1.98
CA LYS A 117 9.59 -7.56 -2.56
C LYS A 117 9.46 -9.04 -2.18
N GLU A 118 10.53 -9.81 -2.32
CA GLU A 118 10.51 -11.26 -2.09
C GLU A 118 10.09 -11.62 -0.66
N ALA A 119 10.62 -10.92 0.35
CA ALA A 119 10.27 -11.16 1.75
C ALA A 119 8.81 -10.80 2.05
N LEU A 120 8.29 -9.74 1.42
CA LEU A 120 6.89 -9.35 1.55
C LEU A 120 5.95 -10.39 0.92
N GLU A 121 6.29 -10.93 -0.26
CA GLU A 121 5.52 -11.99 -0.92
C GLU A 121 5.49 -13.27 -0.07
N GLN A 122 6.64 -13.68 0.48
CA GLN A 122 6.74 -14.80 1.41
C GLN A 122 5.88 -14.59 2.65
N ALA A 123 5.91 -13.40 3.25
CA ALA A 123 5.11 -13.05 4.42
C ALA A 123 3.60 -13.02 4.10
N ALA A 124 3.22 -12.62 2.88
CA ALA A 124 1.84 -12.62 2.42
C ALA A 124 1.31 -14.01 2.01
N GLY A 125 2.17 -15.03 1.96
CA GLY A 125 1.80 -16.36 1.46
C GLY A 125 1.46 -16.37 -0.03
N VAL A 126 1.88 -15.34 -0.77
CA VAL A 126 1.74 -15.26 -2.22
C VAL A 126 2.99 -15.90 -2.81
N ALA A 127 2.85 -17.04 -3.50
CA ALA A 127 3.98 -17.63 -4.21
C ALA A 127 4.53 -16.60 -5.20
N ALA A 128 5.85 -16.37 -5.16
CA ALA A 128 6.56 -15.58 -6.16
C ALA A 128 6.18 -16.13 -7.55
N GLY A 129 5.45 -15.34 -8.32
CA GLY A 129 4.99 -15.68 -9.67
C GLY A 129 6.09 -15.46 -10.70
#